data_AF-A0A2A5BWA6-F1
#
_entry.id   AF-A0A2A5BWA6-F1
#
_cell.length_a   1.000
_cell.length_b   1.000
_cell.length_c   1.000
_cell.angle_alpha   90.00
_cell.angle_beta   90.00
_cell.angle_gamma   90.00
#
_symmetry.space_group_name_H-M   'P 1'
#
loop_
_entity.id
_entity.type
_entity.pdbx_description
1 polymer ?
#
loop_
_entity_poly.entity_id
_entity_poly.type
_entity_poly.pdbx_seq_one_letter_code
_entity_poly.pdbx_strand_id
1 'polypeptide(L)'
;MVGFHVRKLLIAILVTVIGNAYAQSGATLVVAAEHYPSYEMAEDTDGLRGFDYEVIQEAFSLQGYTVEVRFLPWKRVLSHVRRGEVIGALTCAYREDREDFNHYLRVLKDNGTYQEIHDKYR
;
A
#
# COMPACT_ATOMS: atom_id res chain seq x y z
N MET A 1 5.74 -41.64 -29.11
CA MET A 1 6.21 -40.27 -29.43
C MET A 1 5.42 -39.14 -28.75
N VAL A 2 4.13 -39.31 -28.42
CA VAL A 2 3.28 -38.26 -27.83
C VAL A 2 3.71 -37.82 -26.40
N GLY A 3 4.05 -38.76 -25.51
CA GLY A 3 4.41 -38.44 -24.12
C GLY A 3 5.68 -37.59 -23.93
N PHE A 4 6.60 -37.62 -24.90
CA PHE A 4 7.83 -36.80 -24.87
C PHE A 4 7.55 -35.31 -25.14
N HIS A 5 6.56 -35.03 -26.00
CA HIS A 5 6.14 -33.67 -26.33
C HIS A 5 5.30 -33.05 -25.20
N VAL A 6 4.47 -33.86 -24.53
CA VAL A 6 3.68 -33.43 -23.36
C VAL A 6 4.59 -33.07 -22.18
N ARG A 7 5.63 -33.86 -21.88
CA ARG A 7 6.61 -33.54 -20.83
C ARG A 7 7.35 -32.23 -21.09
N LYS A 8 7.75 -31.97 -22.35
CA LYS A 8 8.39 -30.70 -22.73
C LYS A 8 7.45 -29.51 -22.56
N LEU A 9 6.18 -29.67 -22.92
CA LEU A 9 5.16 -28.63 -22.74
C LEU A 9 4.93 -28.32 -21.25
N LEU A 10 4.81 -29.34 -20.40
CA LEU A 10 4.63 -29.16 -18.95
C LEU A 10 5.85 -28.49 -18.29
N ILE A 11 7.07 -28.85 -18.70
CA ILE A 11 8.29 -28.21 -18.20
C ILE A 11 8.35 -26.75 -18.66
N ALA A 12 7.98 -26.44 -19.91
CA ALA A 12 7.94 -25.07 -20.41
C ALA A 12 6.95 -24.21 -19.62
N ILE A 13 5.73 -24.73 -19.37
CA ILE A 13 4.73 -24.04 -18.54
C ILE A 13 5.25 -23.81 -17.12
N LEU A 14 5.87 -24.81 -16.50
CA LEU A 14 6.41 -24.69 -15.14
C LEU A 14 7.51 -23.62 -15.07
N VAL A 15 8.42 -23.59 -16.06
CA VAL A 15 9.48 -22.57 -16.15
C VAL A 15 8.89 -21.16 -16.34
N THR A 16 7.85 -21.02 -17.16
CA THR A 16 7.17 -19.72 -17.35
C THR A 16 6.45 -19.24 -16.09
N VAL A 17 5.80 -20.14 -15.34
CA VAL A 17 5.14 -19.78 -14.08
C VAL A 17 6.15 -19.36 -13.02
N ILE A 18 7.25 -20.09 -12.88
CA ILE A 18 8.31 -19.77 -11.93
C ILE A 18 9.00 -18.45 -12.30
N GLY A 19 9.28 -18.20 -13.58
CA GLY A 19 9.91 -16.96 -14.05
C GLY A 19 9.10 -15.69 -13.75
N ASN A 20 7.76 -15.77 -13.87
CA ASN A 20 6.90 -14.63 -13.54
C ASN A 20 6.86 -14.31 -12.05
N ALA A 21 6.97 -15.32 -11.17
CA ALA A 21 7.00 -15.12 -9.73
C ALA A 21 8.24 -14.32 -9.28
N TYR A 22 9.40 -14.53 -9.94
CA TYR A 22 10.62 -13.77 -9.66
C TYR A 22 10.57 -12.32 -10.17
N ALA A 23 9.83 -12.05 -11.24
CA ALA A 23 9.72 -10.70 -11.81
C ALA A 23 8.87 -9.73 -10.96
N GLN A 24 8.06 -10.24 -10.04
CA GLN A 24 7.24 -9.42 -9.14
C GLN A 24 8.03 -8.85 -7.95
N SER A 25 9.24 -9.35 -7.70
CA SER A 25 10.20 -8.76 -6.78
C SER A 25 10.71 -7.44 -7.36
N GLY A 26 10.37 -6.31 -6.73
CA GLY A 26 10.81 -4.97 -7.14
C GLY A 26 9.72 -4.04 -7.71
N ALA A 27 8.44 -4.40 -7.63
CA ALA A 27 7.37 -3.47 -7.94
C ALA A 27 7.34 -2.31 -6.92
N THR A 28 7.48 -1.07 -7.40
CA THR A 28 7.34 0.13 -6.56
C THR A 28 5.86 0.45 -6.33
N LEU A 29 5.46 0.44 -5.07
CA LEU A 29 4.15 0.86 -4.62
C LEU A 29 4.14 2.36 -4.37
N VAL A 30 3.17 3.07 -4.91
CA VAL A 30 3.06 4.52 -4.75
C VAL A 30 1.94 4.85 -3.77
N VAL A 31 2.28 5.56 -2.70
CA VAL A 31 1.35 6.08 -1.70
C VAL A 31 1.41 7.60 -1.73
N ALA A 32 0.30 8.28 -1.47
CA ALA A 32 0.26 9.74 -1.41
C ALA A 32 0.09 10.25 0.03
N ALA A 33 0.74 11.34 0.37
CA ALA A 33 0.75 11.94 1.71
C ALA A 33 0.67 13.46 1.60
N GLU A 34 0.21 14.14 2.66
CA GLU A 34 0.38 15.59 2.81
C GLU A 34 1.51 15.82 3.83
N HIS A 35 2.25 16.92 3.73
CA HIS A 35 3.24 17.23 4.77
C HIS A 35 2.54 17.48 6.11
N TYR A 36 2.64 16.50 7.02
CA TYR A 36 1.95 16.50 8.30
C TYR A 36 2.87 16.01 9.44
N PRO A 37 3.80 16.85 9.91
CA PRO A 37 4.68 16.50 11.02
C PRO A 37 3.92 16.20 12.32
N SER A 38 4.38 15.27 13.16
CA SER A 38 5.58 14.43 13.01
C SER A 38 5.29 13.05 12.38
N TYR A 39 4.13 12.88 11.75
CA TYR A 39 3.68 11.60 11.17
C TYR A 39 4.30 11.33 9.80
N GLU A 40 4.27 12.32 8.91
CA GLU A 40 4.84 12.18 7.56
C GLU A 40 5.41 13.51 7.06
N MET A 41 6.67 13.52 6.69
CA MET A 41 7.45 14.72 6.40
C MET A 41 8.01 14.67 4.98
N ALA A 42 7.70 15.72 4.22
CA ALA A 42 8.11 15.84 2.83
C ALA A 42 9.63 15.93 2.70
N GLU A 43 10.28 16.52 3.70
CA GLU A 43 11.72 16.63 3.80
C GLU A 43 12.22 15.81 4.99
N ASP A 44 13.47 15.38 4.90
CA ASP A 44 14.17 14.74 6.01
C ASP A 44 14.40 15.74 7.14
N THR A 45 14.18 15.31 8.38
CA THR A 45 14.54 16.06 9.58
C THR A 45 15.35 15.14 10.49
N ASP A 46 16.65 15.40 10.60
CA ASP A 46 17.60 14.62 11.41
C ASP A 46 17.62 13.11 11.08
N GLY A 47 17.49 12.75 9.80
CA GLY A 47 17.49 11.38 9.33
C GLY A 47 16.13 10.67 9.47
N LEU A 48 15.07 11.41 9.78
CA LEU A 48 13.70 10.89 9.94
C LEU A 48 12.74 11.61 9.01
N ARG A 49 11.75 10.86 8.51
CA ARG A 49 10.65 11.40 7.68
C ARG A 49 9.27 11.23 8.33
N GLY A 50 9.22 10.82 9.59
CA GLY A 50 8.02 10.79 10.41
C GLY A 50 7.47 9.38 10.63
N PHE A 51 6.69 9.20 11.70
CA PHE A 51 6.27 7.88 12.16
C PHE A 51 5.53 7.04 11.09
N ASP A 52 4.48 7.59 10.47
CA ASP A 52 3.68 6.90 9.45
C ASP A 52 4.52 6.63 8.19
N TYR A 53 5.44 7.54 7.84
CA TYR A 53 6.39 7.33 6.76
C TYR A 53 7.29 6.12 7.05
N GLU A 54 7.97 6.08 8.20
CA GLU A 54 8.91 4.97 8.50
C GLU A 54 8.17 3.63 8.62
N VAL A 55 6.98 3.62 9.24
CA VAL A 55 6.18 2.40 9.38
C VAL A 55 5.82 1.82 8.02
N ILE A 56 5.38 2.65 7.06
CA ILE A 56 5.01 2.13 5.74
C ILE A 56 6.23 1.64 4.97
N GLN A 57 7.38 2.31 5.07
CA GLN A 57 8.61 1.87 4.43
C GLN A 57 9.01 0.47 4.93
N GLU A 58 9.05 0.28 6.25
CA GLU A 58 9.47 -0.99 6.86
C GLU A 58 8.45 -2.11 6.63
N ALA A 59 7.16 -1.85 6.81
CA ALA A 59 6.12 -2.88 6.66
C ALA A 59 6.11 -3.49 5.25
N PHE A 60 6.31 -2.68 4.22
CA PHE A 60 6.35 -3.15 2.84
C PHE A 60 7.72 -3.71 2.43
N SER A 61 8.82 -3.20 3.01
CA SER A 61 10.16 -3.75 2.84
C SER A 61 10.23 -5.22 3.27
N LEU A 62 9.60 -5.56 4.41
CA LEU A 62 9.50 -6.94 4.90
C LEU A 62 8.79 -7.90 3.93
N GLN A 63 8.00 -7.35 3.01
CA GLN A 63 7.26 -8.09 1.98
C GLN A 63 7.98 -8.07 0.62
N GLY A 64 9.16 -7.44 0.52
CA GLY A 64 9.94 -7.32 -0.71
C GLY A 64 9.44 -6.23 -1.67
N TYR A 65 8.62 -5.29 -1.20
CA TYR A 65 8.18 -4.13 -1.96
C TYR A 65 9.02 -2.89 -1.65
N THR A 66 9.15 -2.01 -2.64
CA THR A 66 9.63 -0.65 -2.43
C THR A 66 8.43 0.29 -2.39
N VAL A 67 8.42 1.25 -1.47
CA VAL A 67 7.36 2.27 -1.39
C VAL A 67 7.91 3.63 -1.77
N GLU A 68 7.20 4.32 -2.66
CA GLU A 68 7.38 5.72 -3.01
C GLU A 68 6.26 6.53 -2.35
N VAL A 69 6.61 7.42 -1.42
CA VAL A 69 5.65 8.35 -0.81
C VAL A 69 5.68 9.69 -1.56
N ARG A 70 4.56 10.02 -2.23
CA ARG A 70 4.37 11.26 -2.97
C ARG A 70 3.68 12.32 -2.11
N PHE A 71 4.40 13.39 -1.82
CA PHE A 71 3.87 14.52 -1.06
C PHE A 71 3.09 15.48 -1.95
N LEU A 72 1.80 15.67 -1.65
CA LEU A 72 0.86 16.47 -2.43
C LEU A 72 -0.12 17.21 -1.49
N PRO A 73 -0.74 18.32 -1.93
CA PRO A 73 -1.83 18.93 -1.15
C PRO A 73 -2.96 17.91 -0.92
N TRP A 74 -3.56 17.88 0.27
CA TRP A 74 -4.50 16.84 0.68
C TRP A 74 -5.64 16.57 -0.30
N LYS A 75 -6.22 17.63 -0.88
CA LYS A 75 -7.27 17.48 -1.90
C LYS A 75 -6.82 16.66 -3.10
N ARG A 76 -5.54 16.76 -3.49
CA ARG A 76 -4.95 15.99 -4.60
C ARG A 76 -4.65 14.56 -4.17
N VAL A 77 -4.19 14.34 -2.93
CA VAL A 77 -4.04 13.00 -2.32
C VAL A 77 -5.35 12.21 -2.47
N LEU A 78 -6.45 12.76 -1.95
CA LEU A 78 -7.78 12.12 -2.04
C LEU A 78 -8.21 11.85 -3.48
N SER A 79 -7.89 12.78 -4.39
CA SER A 79 -8.22 12.68 -5.81
C SER A 79 -7.48 11.51 -6.48
N HIS A 80 -6.19 11.32 -6.18
CA HIS A 80 -5.38 10.23 -6.72
C HIS A 80 -5.83 8.88 -6.18
N VAL A 81 -6.14 8.78 -4.88
CA VAL A 81 -6.66 7.55 -4.27
C VAL A 81 -7.99 7.16 -4.91
N ARG A 82 -8.94 8.12 -5.03
CA ARG A 82 -10.26 7.85 -5.62
C ARG A 82 -10.17 7.40 -7.09
N ARG A 83 -9.17 7.87 -7.84
CA ARG A 83 -8.92 7.45 -9.23
C ARG A 83 -8.08 6.18 -9.36
N GLY A 84 -7.57 5.62 -8.26
CA GLY A 84 -6.69 4.45 -8.29
C GLY A 84 -5.30 4.73 -8.87
N GLU A 85 -4.86 6.00 -8.89
CA GLU A 85 -3.54 6.39 -9.39
C GLU A 85 -2.42 6.10 -8.40
N VAL A 86 -2.78 5.94 -7.12
CA VAL A 86 -1.90 5.54 -6.01
C VAL A 86 -2.64 4.48 -5.20
N ILE A 87 -1.91 3.64 -4.46
CA ILE A 87 -2.51 2.49 -3.75
C ILE A 87 -3.19 2.90 -2.44
N GLY A 88 -2.93 4.11 -1.95
CA GLY A 88 -3.48 4.59 -0.69
C GLY A 88 -2.97 5.97 -0.30
N ALA A 89 -3.46 6.43 0.85
CA ALA A 89 -2.99 7.64 1.52
C ALA A 89 -2.51 7.32 2.93
N LEU A 90 -1.50 8.04 3.42
CA LEU A 90 -1.09 8.01 4.82
C LEU A 90 -1.97 8.94 5.69
N THR A 91 -1.99 8.69 7.00
CA THR A 91 -2.69 9.48 8.02
C THR A 91 -4.15 9.89 7.67
N CYS A 92 -4.90 9.01 7.02
CA CYS A 92 -6.28 9.32 6.62
C CYS A 92 -7.29 8.98 7.73
N ALA A 93 -7.74 9.98 8.49
CA ALA A 93 -8.80 9.78 9.47
C ALA A 93 -10.15 9.42 8.81
N TYR A 94 -10.96 8.64 9.53
CA TYR A 94 -12.31 8.27 9.12
C TYR A 94 -13.19 9.51 8.95
N ARG A 95 -13.91 9.55 7.82
CA ARG A 95 -15.00 10.48 7.55
C ARG A 95 -15.99 9.86 6.58
N GLU A 96 -17.27 10.17 6.75
CA GLU A 96 -18.35 9.67 5.88
C GLU A 96 -18.11 10.01 4.40
N ASP A 97 -17.57 11.19 4.09
CA ASP A 97 -17.31 11.65 2.71
C ASP A 97 -16.18 10.89 1.98
N ARG A 98 -15.53 9.95 2.66
CA ARG A 98 -14.39 9.17 2.17
C ARG A 98 -14.63 7.66 2.17
N GLU A 99 -15.79 7.20 2.62
CA GLU A 99 -16.09 5.76 2.74
C GLU A 99 -16.11 5.04 1.39
N ASP A 100 -16.32 5.77 0.29
CA ASP A 100 -16.39 5.20 -1.06
C ASP A 100 -15.04 4.64 -1.54
N PHE A 101 -13.92 5.22 -1.10
CA PHE A 101 -12.57 4.77 -1.46
C PHE A 101 -11.72 4.32 -0.27
N ASN A 102 -12.08 4.66 0.97
CA ASN A 102 -11.33 4.27 2.17
C ASN A 102 -11.73 2.86 2.63
N HIS A 103 -11.37 1.86 1.83
CA HIS A 103 -11.77 0.47 2.03
C HIS A 103 -11.33 -0.08 3.39
N TYR A 104 -10.13 0.26 3.87
CA TYR A 104 -9.59 -0.28 5.11
C TYR A 104 -10.34 0.21 6.34
N LEU A 105 -10.56 1.52 6.47
CA LEU A 105 -11.34 2.06 7.58
C LEU A 105 -12.81 1.63 7.52
N ARG A 106 -13.37 1.46 6.32
CA ARG A 106 -14.71 0.89 6.18
C ARG A 106 -14.79 -0.51 6.79
N VAL A 107 -13.83 -1.40 6.51
CA VAL A 107 -13.79 -2.75 7.11
C VAL A 107 -13.68 -2.68 8.64
N LEU A 108 -12.82 -1.81 9.17
CA LEU A 108 -12.67 -1.61 10.62
C LEU A 108 -13.93 -1.01 11.27
N LYS A 109 -14.71 -0.23 10.53
CA LYS A 109 -15.98 0.30 11.02
C LYS A 109 -17.07 -0.76 10.99
N ASP A 110 -17.20 -1.48 9.89
CA ASP A 110 -18.23 -2.49 9.67
C ASP A 110 -18.13 -3.66 10.66
N ASN A 111 -16.91 -4.01 11.09
CA ASN A 111 -16.68 -5.06 12.08
C ASN A 111 -16.67 -4.56 13.54
N GLY A 112 -16.94 -3.27 13.78
CA GLY A 112 -17.00 -2.65 15.11
C GLY A 112 -15.64 -2.32 15.75
N THR A 113 -14.51 -2.74 15.17
CA THR A 113 -13.17 -2.50 15.73
C THR A 113 -12.86 -1.01 15.86
N TYR A 114 -13.28 -0.19 14.88
CA TYR A 114 -13.09 1.26 14.94
C TYR A 114 -13.76 1.86 16.18
N GLN A 115 -14.99 1.44 16.48
CA GLN A 115 -15.75 1.95 17.63
C GLN A 115 -15.09 1.52 18.95
N GLU A 116 -14.66 0.26 19.06
CA GLU A 116 -13.96 -0.25 20.25
C GLU A 116 -12.67 0.53 20.55
N ILE A 117 -11.85 0.78 19.53
CA ILE A 117 -10.62 1.56 19.68
C ILE A 117 -10.95 3.01 20.04
N HIS A 118 -11.90 3.61 19.33
CA HIS A 118 -12.27 5.01 19.53
C HIS A 118 -12.81 5.26 20.95
N ASP A 119 -13.64 4.36 21.49
CA ASP A 119 -14.20 4.49 22.84
C ASP A 119 -13.18 4.24 23.95
N LYS A 120 -12.12 3.47 23.65
CA LYS A 120 -11.04 3.19 24.61
C LYS A 120 -10.09 4.37 24.82
N TYR A 121 -9.85 5.17 23.77
CA TYR A 121 -8.80 6.20 23.75
C TYR A 121 -9.32 7.64 23.65
N ARG A 122 -10.64 7.86 23.71
CA ARG A 122 -11.27 9.18 23.70
C ARG A 122 -11.99 9.46 25.01
#